data_AF-A0AB39ZD30-F1
#
_entry.id   AF-A0AB39ZD30-F1
#
_cell.length_a   1.000
_cell.length_b   1.000
_cell.length_c   1.000
_cell.angle_alpha   90.00
_cell.angle_beta   90.00
_cell.angle_gamma   90.00
#
_symmetry.space_group_name_H-M   'P 1'
#
loop_
_entity.id
_entity.type
_entity.pdbx_description
1 polymer ?
#
loop_
_entity_poly.entity_id
_entity_poly.type
_entity_poly.pdbx_seq_one_letter_code
_entity_poly.pdbx_strand_id
1 'polypeptide(L)'
;MLKLAIVLICGAIALNWYRVFAETKTNCLLKDPPNQCGGFCLGVLTQVLNHLTIPQDQRNPSDPKKSNEVLVRQYTMESQLTALQEKQSTFENSLDNQQKTLDINQQNSTDRLDELESQLSVLQETLLTVETKVKYQGFEQIGSKYFYIEKLTEKNWSSASKSCSNMGGHLADIKDQEELTAIQANLKKDTHYWLGINDLGHKDEFLSVATGKPAPFLKWATIRPTRLDTSDCVFLYNSEMYDYPCNYSFRFICQSEEENEQQIY
;
A
#
# COMPACT_ATOMS: atom_id res chain seq x y z
N MET A 1 -10.86 -36.39 46.48
CA MET A 1 -11.49 -36.17 47.81
C MET A 1 -11.89 -34.71 48.04
N LEU A 2 -12.61 -34.08 47.09
CA LEU A 2 -13.14 -32.72 47.27
C LEU A 2 -14.65 -32.61 46.94
N LYS A 3 -15.30 -33.75 46.64
CA LYS A 3 -16.76 -33.84 46.40
C LYS A 3 -17.55 -34.40 47.59
N LEU A 4 -16.88 -34.94 48.62
CA LEU A 4 -17.54 -35.44 49.85
C LEU A 4 -17.74 -34.36 50.93
N ALA A 5 -16.95 -33.28 50.93
CA ALA A 5 -17.04 -32.23 51.95
C ALA A 5 -18.24 -31.30 51.77
N ILE A 6 -18.77 -31.17 50.56
CA ILE A 6 -19.92 -30.29 50.26
C ILE A 6 -21.25 -30.94 50.69
N VAL A 7 -21.33 -32.27 50.68
CA VAL A 7 -22.54 -33.01 51.08
C VAL A 7 -22.78 -32.95 52.60
N LEU A 8 -21.72 -32.80 53.39
CA LEU A 8 -21.82 -32.74 54.86
C LEU A 8 -22.25 -31.35 55.38
N ILE A 9 -22.07 -30.28 54.61
CA ILE A 9 -22.47 -28.93 55.00
C ILE A 9 -23.98 -28.70 54.76
N CYS A 10 -24.58 -29.38 53.78
CA CYS A 10 -26.02 -29.28 53.51
C CYS A 10 -26.90 -30.04 54.52
N GLY A 11 -26.36 -31.04 55.23
CA GLY A 11 -27.11 -31.84 56.22
C GLY A 11 -27.35 -31.12 57.56
N ALA A 12 -26.46 -30.20 57.95
CA ALA A 12 -26.55 -29.50 59.24
C ALA A 12 -27.57 -28.34 59.24
N ILE A 13 -27.94 -27.82 58.06
CA ILE A 13 -28.94 -26.74 57.94
C ILE A 13 -30.37 -27.31 57.99
N ALA A 14 -30.56 -28.57 57.55
CA ALA A 14 -31.86 -29.25 57.59
C ALA A 14 -32.32 -29.64 59.00
N LEU A 15 -31.42 -29.71 59.98
CA LEU A 15 -31.73 -30.06 61.37
C LEU A 15 -32.03 -28.85 62.27
N ASN A 16 -31.89 -27.63 61.75
CA ASN A 16 -32.26 -26.40 62.46
C ASN A 16 -33.65 -25.86 62.06
N TRP A 17 -34.38 -26.63 61.23
CA TRP A 17 -35.74 -26.33 60.77
C TRP A 17 -36.84 -27.04 61.56
N TYR A 18 -36.49 -27.75 62.62
CA TYR A 18 -37.45 -28.33 63.54
C TYR A 18 -37.16 -27.87 64.95
N ARG A 19 -38.13 -27.14 65.54
CA ARG A 19 -38.23 -26.71 66.94
C ARG A 19 -37.66 -25.32 67.26
N VAL A 20 -38.40 -24.26 66.93
CA VAL A 20 -38.90 -23.30 67.93
C VAL A 20 -40.24 -22.72 67.46
N PHE A 21 -41.30 -23.28 68.02
CA PHE A 21 -42.61 -22.70 68.39
C PHE A 21 -43.50 -21.94 67.39
N ALA A 22 -44.73 -22.46 67.31
CA ALA A 22 -45.92 -21.90 66.72
C ALA A 22 -46.46 -20.70 67.52
N GLU A 23 -46.94 -19.68 66.81
CA GLU A 23 -48.01 -18.78 67.25
C GLU A 23 -48.74 -18.25 66.00
N THR A 24 -50.06 -18.28 66.04
CA THR A 24 -50.99 -18.16 64.90
C THR A 24 -51.13 -16.74 64.35
N LYS A 25 -50.82 -16.55 63.05
CA LYS A 25 -51.35 -15.46 62.21
C LYS A 25 -51.38 -15.92 60.75
N THR A 26 -52.57 -16.14 60.20
CA THR A 26 -52.80 -16.72 58.87
C THR A 26 -52.38 -15.77 57.75
N ASN A 27 -51.19 -15.99 57.18
CA ASN A 27 -50.76 -15.40 55.91
C ASN A 27 -51.23 -16.28 54.75
N CYS A 28 -51.94 -15.72 53.79
CA CYS A 28 -52.33 -16.40 52.54
C CYS A 28 -51.16 -16.40 51.55
N LEU A 29 -50.84 -17.54 50.93
CA LEU A 29 -49.82 -17.64 49.88
C LEU A 29 -50.48 -17.91 48.52
N LEU A 30 -49.92 -17.35 47.44
CA LEU A 30 -50.45 -17.36 46.06
C LEU A 30 -50.66 -18.75 45.40
N LYS A 31 -50.49 -19.85 46.15
CA LYS A 31 -50.73 -21.24 45.71
C LYS A 31 -51.95 -21.89 46.35
N ASP A 32 -52.66 -21.17 47.23
CA ASP A 32 -53.83 -21.69 47.92
C ASP A 32 -55.08 -21.71 47.01
N PRO A 33 -56.04 -22.63 47.23
CA PRO A 33 -57.26 -22.72 46.42
C PRO A 33 -58.04 -21.39 46.40
N PRO A 34 -58.61 -20.99 45.23
CA PRO A 34 -59.04 -19.61 44.96
C PRO A 34 -60.15 -19.08 45.89
N ASN A 35 -60.87 -19.96 46.57
CA ASN A 35 -62.00 -19.63 47.43
C ASN A 35 -61.62 -19.25 48.87
N GLN A 36 -60.34 -19.28 49.26
CA GLN A 36 -59.91 -18.96 50.63
C GLN A 36 -59.28 -17.57 50.80
N CYS A 37 -58.95 -16.87 49.71
CA CYS A 37 -58.18 -15.61 49.74
C CYS A 37 -58.95 -14.38 49.22
N GLY A 38 -60.20 -14.56 48.75
CA GLY A 38 -60.97 -13.51 48.09
C GLY A 38 -61.16 -12.24 48.93
N GLY A 39 -61.45 -12.38 50.22
CA GLY A 39 -61.62 -11.23 51.13
C GLY A 39 -60.34 -10.47 51.43
N PHE A 40 -59.20 -11.16 51.52
CA PHE A 40 -57.89 -10.54 51.73
C PHE A 40 -57.42 -9.79 50.48
N CYS A 41 -57.52 -10.41 49.30
CA CYS A 41 -57.19 -9.76 48.04
C CYS A 41 -58.09 -8.55 47.75
N LEU A 42 -59.40 -8.62 48.02
CA LEU A 42 -60.30 -7.47 47.91
C LEU A 42 -59.97 -6.37 48.92
N GLY A 43 -59.58 -6.70 50.16
CA GLY A 43 -59.17 -5.73 51.17
C GLY A 43 -57.88 -4.97 50.81
N VAL A 44 -56.90 -5.68 50.25
CA VAL A 44 -55.65 -5.06 49.77
C VAL A 44 -55.89 -4.26 48.49
N LEU A 45 -56.66 -4.80 47.55
CA LEU A 45 -56.98 -4.11 46.29
C LEU A 45 -57.89 -2.90 46.49
N THR A 46 -58.81 -2.90 47.47
CA THR A 46 -59.67 -1.73 47.74
C THR A 46 -58.87 -0.51 48.19
N GLN A 47 -57.78 -0.69 48.94
CA GLN A 47 -56.92 0.44 49.33
C GLN A 47 -56.18 1.03 48.12
N VAL A 48 -55.73 0.19 47.19
CA VAL A 48 -55.08 0.65 45.95
C VAL A 48 -56.11 1.24 44.97
N LEU A 49 -57.31 0.66 44.88
CA LEU A 49 -58.39 1.16 44.04
C LEU A 49 -58.87 2.53 44.52
N ASN A 50 -58.96 2.74 45.84
CA ASN A 50 -59.29 4.04 46.44
C ASN A 50 -58.18 5.08 46.23
N HIS A 51 -56.91 4.66 46.14
CA HIS A 51 -55.79 5.55 45.79
C HIS A 51 -55.67 5.85 44.28
N LEU A 52 -56.21 4.99 43.41
CA LEU A 52 -56.28 5.22 41.95
C LEU A 52 -57.54 5.99 41.54
N THR A 53 -58.57 6.06 42.40
CA THR A 53 -59.62 7.06 42.27
C THR A 53 -59.06 8.43 42.67
N ILE A 54 -58.57 9.16 41.66
CA ILE A 54 -58.49 10.62 41.72
C ILE A 54 -59.85 11.14 42.21
N PRO A 55 -59.92 11.93 43.30
CA PRO A 55 -61.16 12.61 43.66
C PRO A 55 -61.66 13.39 42.44
N GLN A 56 -62.84 13.04 41.95
CA GLN A 56 -63.59 13.83 40.96
C GLN A 56 -63.96 15.23 41.48
N ASP A 57 -63.47 15.63 42.65
CA ASP A 57 -63.81 16.88 43.34
C ASP A 57 -62.93 18.08 42.96
N GLN A 58 -62.05 17.93 41.96
CA GLN A 58 -61.56 19.05 41.15
C GLN A 58 -62.05 19.02 39.70
N ARG A 59 -62.88 18.03 39.35
CA ARG A 59 -63.64 18.04 38.11
C ARG A 59 -65.00 18.64 38.43
N ASN A 60 -65.06 19.95 38.64
CA ASN A 60 -66.31 20.67 38.47
C ASN A 60 -66.60 20.63 36.96
N PRO A 61 -67.54 19.80 36.45
CA PRO A 61 -67.78 19.64 35.02
C PRO A 61 -68.54 20.85 34.43
N SER A 62 -68.83 21.84 35.28
CA SER A 62 -69.85 22.87 35.07
C SER A 62 -69.29 24.28 35.14
N ASP A 63 -67.96 24.46 35.10
CA ASP A 63 -67.38 25.76 34.75
C ASP A 63 -67.00 25.72 33.26
N PRO A 64 -67.95 26.04 32.34
CA PRO A 64 -67.71 26.00 30.90
C PRO A 64 -66.51 26.85 30.47
N LYS A 65 -66.08 27.79 31.33
CA LYS A 65 -64.91 28.64 31.11
C LYS A 65 -63.59 27.87 31.18
N LYS A 66 -63.43 26.92 32.11
CA LYS A 66 -62.19 26.13 32.31
C LYS A 66 -62.02 25.02 31.27
N SER A 67 -63.08 24.29 30.93
CA SER A 67 -63.05 23.28 29.86
C SER A 67 -62.77 23.90 28.49
N ASN A 68 -63.34 25.08 28.22
CA ASN A 68 -63.04 25.83 26.99
C ASN A 68 -61.58 26.32 26.97
N GLU A 69 -61.01 26.72 28.10
CA GLU A 69 -59.61 27.15 28.19
C GLU A 69 -58.62 26.01 27.89
N VAL A 70 -58.88 24.79 28.39
CA VAL A 70 -58.07 23.61 28.11
C VAL A 70 -58.13 23.23 26.63
N LEU A 71 -59.32 23.25 26.03
CA LEU A 71 -59.51 22.95 24.62
C LEU A 71 -58.79 23.97 23.72
N VAL A 72 -58.87 25.27 24.05
CA VAL A 72 -58.15 26.34 23.33
C VAL A 72 -56.63 26.12 23.43
N ARG A 73 -56.10 25.76 24.60
CA ARG A 73 -54.67 25.43 24.75
C ARG A 73 -54.27 24.21 23.93
N GLN A 74 -55.10 23.18 23.87
CA GLN A 74 -54.84 22.00 23.04
C GLN A 74 -54.77 22.36 21.55
N TYR A 75 -55.76 23.08 21.01
CA TYR A 75 -55.73 23.56 19.63
C TYR A 75 -54.53 24.46 19.34
N THR A 76 -54.13 25.31 20.30
CA THR A 76 -52.96 26.18 20.17
C THR A 76 -51.67 25.36 20.13
N MET A 77 -51.54 24.33 20.96
CA MET A 77 -50.39 23.42 20.96
C MET A 77 -50.32 22.61 19.67
N GLU A 78 -51.45 22.09 19.17
CA GLU A 78 -51.51 21.38 17.88
C GLU A 78 -51.08 22.28 16.72
N SER A 79 -51.53 23.54 16.70
CA SER A 79 -51.10 24.53 15.72
C SER A 79 -49.61 24.90 15.83
N GLN A 80 -49.06 24.94 17.04
CA GLN A 80 -47.61 25.16 17.22
C GLN A 80 -46.79 23.95 16.78
N LEU A 81 -47.31 22.74 17.01
CA LEU A 81 -46.67 21.50 16.60
C LEU A 81 -46.59 21.38 15.08
N THR A 82 -47.66 21.71 14.36
CA THR A 82 -47.65 21.71 12.88
C THR A 82 -46.67 22.75 12.33
N ALA A 83 -46.66 23.96 12.90
CA ALA A 83 -45.71 25.00 12.51
C ALA A 83 -44.23 24.61 12.79
N LEU A 84 -43.98 23.85 13.86
CA LEU A 84 -42.65 23.29 14.15
C LEU A 84 -42.26 22.19 13.17
N GLN A 85 -43.19 21.31 12.79
CA GLN A 85 -42.96 20.26 11.81
C GLN A 85 -42.65 20.83 10.41
N GLU A 86 -43.32 21.92 10.00
CA GLU A 86 -42.99 22.62 8.75
C GLU A 86 -41.60 23.28 8.79
N LYS A 87 -41.21 23.85 9.93
CA LYS A 87 -39.85 24.38 10.13
C LYS A 87 -38.80 23.27 10.10
N GLN A 88 -39.12 22.10 10.64
CA GLN A 88 -38.24 20.94 10.59
C GLN A 88 -38.04 20.46 9.15
N SER A 89 -39.12 20.30 8.37
CA SER A 89 -39.01 19.83 6.98
C SER A 89 -38.28 20.83 6.08
N THR A 90 -38.49 22.14 6.28
CA THR A 90 -37.74 23.18 5.56
C THR A 90 -36.26 23.18 5.93
N PHE A 91 -35.92 22.97 7.21
CA PHE A 91 -34.54 22.83 7.65
C PHE A 91 -33.87 21.57 7.07
N GLU A 92 -34.56 20.44 7.08
CA GLU A 92 -34.10 19.17 6.49
C GLU A 92 -33.83 19.31 4.98
N ASN A 93 -34.74 19.95 4.23
CA ASN A 93 -34.53 20.23 2.82
C ASN A 93 -33.33 21.16 2.58
N SER A 94 -33.12 22.14 3.45
CA SER A 94 -31.96 23.04 3.33
C SER A 94 -30.66 22.31 3.62
N LEU A 95 -30.65 21.38 4.59
CA LEU A 95 -29.50 20.55 4.93
C LEU A 95 -29.18 19.56 3.79
N ASP A 96 -30.20 18.92 3.21
CA ASP A 96 -30.04 18.01 2.07
C ASP A 96 -29.44 18.73 0.84
N ASN A 97 -29.91 19.96 0.56
CA ASN A 97 -29.33 20.77 -0.51
C ASN A 97 -27.86 21.16 -0.24
N GLN A 98 -27.51 21.47 1.01
CA GLN A 98 -26.13 21.72 1.39
C GLN A 98 -25.27 20.46 1.26
N GLN A 99 -25.77 19.31 1.71
CA GLN A 99 -25.06 18.02 1.61
C GLN A 99 -24.80 17.65 0.16
N LYS A 100 -25.81 17.75 -0.72
CA LYS A 100 -25.64 17.52 -2.16
C LYS A 100 -24.56 18.42 -2.77
N THR A 101 -24.52 19.69 -2.35
CA THR A 101 -23.49 20.63 -2.81
C THR A 101 -22.10 20.20 -2.34
N LEU A 102 -21.98 19.73 -1.10
CA LEU A 102 -20.72 19.21 -0.56
C LEU A 102 -20.29 17.93 -1.29
N ASP A 103 -21.20 17.00 -1.55
CA ASP A 103 -20.92 15.75 -2.24
C ASP A 103 -20.44 16.00 -3.68
N ILE A 104 -21.09 16.93 -4.40
CA ILE A 104 -20.65 17.35 -5.74
C ILE A 104 -19.26 17.97 -5.69
N ASN A 105 -18.99 18.84 -4.73
CA ASN A 105 -17.68 19.48 -4.59
C ASN A 105 -16.59 18.47 -4.22
N GLN A 106 -16.92 17.49 -3.38
CA GLN A 106 -16.01 16.40 -3.02
C GLN A 106 -15.73 15.49 -4.22
N GLN A 107 -16.75 15.14 -5.00
CA GLN A 107 -16.58 14.34 -6.22
C GLN A 107 -15.72 15.09 -7.24
N ASN A 108 -16.04 16.36 -7.53
CA ASN A 108 -15.25 17.19 -8.43
C ASN A 108 -13.78 17.32 -7.97
N SER A 109 -13.53 17.30 -6.66
CA SER A 109 -12.17 17.34 -6.12
C SER A 109 -11.46 16.00 -6.30
N THR A 110 -12.18 14.89 -6.11
CA THR A 110 -11.66 13.52 -6.30
C THR A 110 -11.32 13.28 -7.77
N ASP A 111 -12.21 13.61 -8.70
CA ASP A 111 -11.98 13.46 -10.13
C ASP A 111 -10.75 14.28 -10.60
N ARG A 112 -10.53 15.45 -9.99
CA ARG A 112 -9.33 16.28 -10.26
C ARG A 112 -8.05 15.67 -9.69
N LEU A 113 -8.12 14.99 -8.55
CA LEU A 113 -6.97 14.29 -7.98
C LEU A 113 -6.60 13.09 -8.83
N ASP A 114 -7.58 12.29 -9.25
CA ASP A 114 -7.36 11.13 -10.13
C ASP A 114 -6.72 11.55 -11.47
N GLU A 115 -7.19 12.67 -12.06
CA GLU A 115 -6.60 13.24 -13.27
C GLU A 115 -5.15 13.70 -13.03
N LEU A 116 -4.86 14.35 -11.89
CA LEU A 116 -3.50 14.77 -11.55
C LEU A 116 -2.57 13.57 -11.31
N GLU A 117 -3.04 12.52 -10.64
CA GLU A 117 -2.27 11.29 -10.42
C GLU A 117 -1.92 10.60 -11.75
N SER A 118 -2.90 10.53 -12.67
CA SER A 118 -2.68 10.04 -14.04
C SER A 118 -1.62 10.85 -14.78
N GLN A 119 -1.72 12.18 -14.73
CA GLN A 119 -0.74 13.07 -15.37
C GLN A 119 0.65 12.93 -14.77
N LEU A 120 0.76 12.77 -13.44
CA LEU A 120 2.05 12.56 -12.77
C LEU A 120 2.69 11.23 -13.18
N SER A 121 1.90 10.15 -13.32
CA SER A 121 2.42 8.87 -13.79
C SER A 121 3.02 8.98 -15.20
N VAL A 122 2.33 9.65 -16.12
CA VAL A 122 2.83 9.88 -17.48
C VAL A 122 4.08 10.76 -17.48
N LEU A 123 4.11 11.81 -16.64
CA LEU A 123 5.25 12.69 -16.52
C LEU A 123 6.49 11.95 -15.98
N GLN A 124 6.31 11.06 -15.02
CA GLN A 124 7.39 10.22 -14.49
C GLN A 124 7.94 9.27 -15.55
N GLU A 125 7.08 8.58 -16.30
CA GLU A 125 7.50 7.67 -17.37
C GLU A 125 8.23 8.41 -18.50
N THR A 126 7.72 9.59 -18.89
CA THR A 126 8.37 10.42 -19.91
C THR A 126 9.71 10.98 -19.42
N LEU A 127 9.83 11.35 -18.15
CA LEU A 127 11.10 11.79 -17.56
C LEU A 127 12.15 10.68 -17.63
N LEU A 128 11.82 9.46 -17.17
CA LEU A 128 12.72 8.30 -17.24
C LEU A 128 13.16 8.01 -18.69
N THR A 129 12.22 8.11 -19.63
CA THR A 129 12.51 7.93 -21.06
C THR A 129 13.45 9.01 -21.62
N VAL A 130 13.33 10.25 -21.15
CA VAL A 130 14.21 11.35 -21.57
C VAL A 130 15.58 11.20 -20.93
N GLU A 131 15.65 10.88 -19.64
CA GLU A 131 16.91 10.67 -18.91
C GLU A 131 17.74 9.55 -19.55
N THR A 132 17.12 8.41 -19.87
CA THR A 132 17.79 7.31 -20.57
C THR A 132 18.30 7.72 -21.95
N LYS A 133 17.49 8.42 -22.75
CA LYS A 133 17.90 8.92 -24.08
C LYS A 133 19.04 9.92 -24.01
N VAL A 134 19.07 10.78 -22.98
CA VAL A 134 20.15 11.75 -22.78
C VAL A 134 21.42 11.05 -22.30
N LYS A 135 21.30 10.13 -21.33
CA LYS A 135 22.44 9.38 -20.77
C LYS A 135 23.17 8.56 -21.83
N TYR A 136 22.42 7.87 -22.69
CA TYR A 136 22.98 7.00 -23.73
C TYR A 136 23.00 7.67 -25.10
N GLN A 137 23.04 9.00 -25.16
CA GLN A 137 23.08 9.72 -26.42
C GLN A 137 24.29 9.28 -27.25
N GLY A 138 24.03 8.78 -28.45
CA GLY A 138 25.05 8.29 -29.37
C GLY A 138 25.40 6.81 -29.19
N PHE A 139 24.93 6.15 -28.14
CA PHE A 139 25.02 4.70 -28.00
C PHE A 139 23.83 4.01 -28.68
N GLU A 140 24.07 2.81 -29.20
CA GLU A 140 23.07 1.92 -29.77
C GLU A 140 22.79 0.80 -28.75
N GLN A 141 21.52 0.55 -28.44
CA GLN A 141 21.14 -0.55 -27.54
C GLN A 141 21.29 -1.88 -28.27
N ILE A 142 22.11 -2.78 -27.72
CA ILE A 142 22.33 -4.13 -28.25
C ILE A 142 22.17 -5.11 -27.10
N GLY A 143 21.07 -5.87 -27.12
CA GLY A 143 20.68 -6.72 -26.00
C GLY A 143 20.38 -5.87 -24.76
N SER A 144 21.05 -6.17 -23.64
CA SER A 144 20.86 -5.50 -22.36
C SER A 144 21.83 -4.33 -22.10
N LYS A 145 22.73 -4.03 -23.05
CA LYS A 145 23.76 -3.00 -22.90
C LYS A 145 23.65 -1.95 -24.01
N TYR A 146 24.28 -0.81 -23.77
CA TYR A 146 24.42 0.27 -24.73
C TYR A 146 25.84 0.28 -25.27
N PHE A 147 26.02 0.28 -26.59
CA PHE A 147 27.34 0.29 -27.23
C PHE A 147 27.54 1.53 -28.11
N TYR A 148 28.72 2.11 -28.04
CA TYR A 148 29.18 3.09 -29.00
C TYR A 148 30.34 2.49 -29.79
N ILE A 149 30.16 2.40 -31.11
CA ILE A 149 31.17 1.87 -32.04
C ILE A 149 31.78 3.07 -32.76
N GLU A 150 33.05 3.37 -32.50
CA GLU A 150 33.77 4.43 -33.20
C GLU A 150 33.95 4.05 -34.68
N LYS A 151 33.51 4.92 -35.59
CA LYS A 151 33.45 4.66 -37.05
C LYS A 151 34.51 5.39 -37.84
N LEU A 152 35.18 6.39 -37.27
CA LEU A 152 36.05 7.32 -37.99
C LEU A 152 37.45 7.38 -37.41
N THR A 153 37.59 7.53 -36.09
CA THR A 153 38.88 7.80 -35.47
C THR A 153 39.55 6.54 -34.93
N GLU A 154 40.88 6.52 -34.98
CA GLU A 154 41.69 5.48 -34.36
C GLU A 154 42.51 6.10 -33.23
N LYS A 155 42.61 5.37 -32.12
CA LYS A 155 43.27 5.82 -30.91
C LYS A 155 44.05 4.67 -30.29
N ASN A 156 45.12 5.00 -29.57
CA ASN A 156 45.74 4.03 -28.69
C ASN A 156 44.79 3.61 -27.57
N TRP A 157 45.05 2.47 -26.95
CA TRP A 157 44.11 1.85 -26.02
C TRP A 157 43.77 2.77 -24.83
N SER A 158 44.76 3.45 -24.27
CA SER A 158 44.56 4.41 -23.17
C SER A 158 43.69 5.60 -23.59
N SER A 159 43.92 6.16 -24.78
CA SER A 159 43.13 7.27 -25.30
C SER A 159 41.71 6.84 -25.66
N ALA A 160 41.53 5.62 -26.18
CA ALA A 160 40.22 5.02 -26.42
C ALA A 160 39.45 4.80 -25.11
N SER A 161 40.12 4.26 -24.08
CA SER A 161 39.55 4.12 -22.74
C SER A 161 39.07 5.45 -22.19
N LYS A 162 39.90 6.50 -22.29
CA LYS A 162 39.53 7.85 -21.85
C LYS A 162 38.35 8.41 -22.67
N SER A 163 38.30 8.16 -23.97
CA SER A 163 37.17 8.55 -24.81
C SER A 163 35.87 7.91 -24.32
N CYS A 164 35.87 6.60 -24.01
CA CYS A 164 34.69 5.94 -23.46
C CYS A 164 34.29 6.48 -22.08
N SER A 165 35.25 6.73 -21.20
CA SER A 165 34.99 7.35 -19.88
C SER A 165 34.37 8.74 -19.99
N ASN A 166 34.85 9.57 -20.92
CA ASN A 166 34.27 10.90 -21.17
C ASN A 166 32.83 10.84 -21.70
N MET A 167 32.43 9.70 -22.26
CA MET A 167 31.07 9.45 -22.76
C MET A 167 30.16 8.78 -21.71
N GLY A 168 30.60 8.68 -20.44
CA GLY A 168 29.81 8.04 -19.39
C GLY A 168 29.77 6.50 -19.50
N GLY A 169 30.78 5.91 -20.15
CA GLY A 169 30.93 4.47 -20.27
C GLY A 169 32.38 4.03 -20.07
N HIS A 170 32.73 2.86 -20.58
CA HIS A 170 34.09 2.33 -20.58
C HIS A 170 34.32 1.50 -21.84
N LEU A 171 35.55 1.10 -22.13
CA LEU A 171 35.80 0.18 -23.24
C LEU A 171 35.04 -1.14 -23.00
N ALA A 172 34.48 -1.68 -24.07
CA ALA A 172 33.56 -2.81 -23.98
C ALA A 172 34.26 -4.12 -23.61
N ASP A 173 33.69 -4.87 -22.67
CA ASP A 173 34.01 -6.26 -22.41
C ASP A 173 32.82 -7.14 -22.85
N ILE A 174 33.11 -8.05 -23.76
CA ILE A 174 32.09 -8.93 -24.33
C ILE A 174 31.73 -9.98 -23.30
N LYS A 175 30.44 -10.13 -22.98
CA LYS A 175 29.95 -11.02 -21.92
C LYS A 175 29.88 -12.49 -22.36
N ASP A 176 29.53 -12.74 -23.62
CA ASP A 176 29.31 -14.08 -24.18
C ASP A 176 29.32 -14.08 -25.72
N GLN A 177 29.13 -15.27 -26.32
CA GLN A 177 29.08 -15.46 -27.76
C GLN A 177 27.84 -14.83 -28.41
N GLU A 178 26.73 -14.67 -27.68
CA GLU A 178 25.50 -14.05 -28.20
C GLU A 178 25.71 -12.54 -28.39
N GLU A 179 26.27 -11.87 -27.37
CA GLU A 179 26.64 -10.46 -27.43
C GLU A 179 27.68 -10.18 -28.51
N LEU A 180 28.70 -11.03 -28.63
CA LEU A 180 29.67 -10.93 -29.72
C LEU A 180 28.99 -10.95 -31.09
N THR A 181 28.06 -11.88 -31.28
CA THR A 181 27.34 -12.05 -32.56
C THR A 181 26.45 -10.85 -32.84
N ALA A 182 25.77 -10.33 -31.82
CA ALA A 182 24.89 -9.16 -31.94
C ALA A 182 25.66 -7.89 -32.32
N ILE A 183 26.82 -7.66 -31.69
CA ILE A 183 27.67 -6.50 -32.00
C ILE A 183 28.29 -6.62 -33.39
N GLN A 184 28.68 -7.83 -33.80
CA GLN A 184 29.36 -8.08 -35.09
C GLN A 184 28.59 -7.54 -36.30
N ALA A 185 27.26 -7.50 -36.25
CA ALA A 185 26.42 -6.94 -37.31
C ALA A 185 26.64 -5.43 -37.56
N ASN A 186 27.11 -4.70 -36.55
CA ASN A 186 27.36 -3.26 -36.60
C ASN A 186 28.84 -2.91 -36.84
N LEU A 187 29.72 -3.91 -36.81
CA LEU A 187 31.15 -3.70 -37.02
C LEU A 187 31.50 -3.65 -38.51
N LYS A 188 32.35 -2.70 -38.88
CA LYS A 188 32.96 -2.67 -40.21
C LYS A 188 33.89 -3.88 -40.38
N LYS A 189 33.76 -4.58 -41.51
CA LYS A 189 34.67 -5.67 -41.91
C LYS A 189 36.11 -5.18 -41.98
N ASP A 190 37.06 -6.10 -41.75
CA ASP A 190 38.50 -5.86 -41.87
C ASP A 190 38.98 -4.65 -41.05
N THR A 191 38.40 -4.46 -39.87
CA THR A 191 38.69 -3.33 -38.97
C THR A 191 38.93 -3.86 -37.56
N HIS A 192 39.93 -3.29 -36.88
CA HIS A 192 40.30 -3.65 -35.52
C HIS A 192 39.61 -2.72 -34.51
N TYR A 193 39.11 -3.30 -33.43
CA TYR A 193 38.42 -2.56 -32.38
C TYR A 193 39.01 -2.89 -31.00
N TRP A 194 39.53 -1.89 -30.29
CA TRP A 194 39.93 -2.05 -28.90
C TRP A 194 38.74 -2.47 -28.03
N LEU A 195 39.01 -3.43 -27.14
CA LEU A 195 38.13 -3.88 -26.07
C LEU A 195 38.68 -3.45 -24.71
N GLY A 196 37.81 -3.47 -23.70
CA GLY A 196 38.12 -3.13 -22.32
C GLY A 196 38.79 -4.26 -21.57
N ILE A 197 39.68 -5.00 -22.22
CA ILE A 197 40.36 -6.17 -21.66
C ILE A 197 41.87 -6.00 -21.85
N ASN A 198 42.62 -6.25 -20.78
CA ASN A 198 44.08 -6.18 -20.77
C ASN A 198 44.69 -7.07 -19.69
N ASP A 199 45.97 -7.41 -19.83
CA ASP A 199 46.79 -8.12 -18.82
C ASP A 199 47.98 -7.27 -18.32
N LEU A 200 47.83 -5.94 -18.33
CA LEU A 200 48.87 -4.97 -17.93
C LEU A 200 49.38 -5.14 -16.49
N GLY A 201 48.54 -5.71 -15.61
CA GLY A 201 48.90 -5.95 -14.21
C GLY A 201 49.71 -7.24 -14.02
N HIS A 202 49.27 -8.33 -14.66
CA HIS A 202 49.86 -9.65 -14.57
C HIS A 202 49.72 -10.37 -15.91
N LYS A 203 50.85 -10.77 -16.50
CA LYS A 203 50.87 -11.41 -17.82
C LYS A 203 50.01 -12.68 -17.81
N ASP A 204 49.26 -12.88 -18.90
CA ASP A 204 48.30 -13.97 -19.11
C ASP A 204 47.04 -13.89 -18.20
N GLU A 205 46.90 -12.85 -17.36
CA GLU A 205 45.67 -12.57 -16.58
C GLU A 205 44.88 -11.41 -17.22
N PHE A 206 44.01 -11.75 -18.17
CA PHE A 206 43.20 -10.76 -18.89
C PHE A 206 41.99 -10.30 -18.08
N LEU A 207 42.04 -9.05 -17.61
CA LEU A 207 41.03 -8.43 -16.76
C LEU A 207 40.19 -7.41 -17.53
N SER A 208 38.91 -7.33 -17.19
CA SER A 208 37.99 -6.27 -17.60
C SER A 208 38.34 -4.96 -16.88
N VAL A 209 38.51 -3.87 -17.64
CA VAL A 209 38.78 -2.53 -17.10
C VAL A 209 37.62 -2.03 -16.23
N ALA A 210 36.41 -2.45 -16.55
CA ALA A 210 35.20 -2.02 -15.87
C ALA A 210 35.07 -2.61 -14.47
N THR A 211 35.36 -3.90 -14.35
CA THR A 211 35.10 -4.66 -13.12
C THR A 211 36.36 -4.98 -12.33
N GLY A 212 37.54 -4.89 -12.96
CA GLY A 212 38.81 -5.36 -12.40
C GLY A 212 38.88 -6.89 -12.24
N LYS A 213 37.90 -7.63 -12.76
CA LYS A 213 37.80 -9.09 -12.69
C LYS A 213 38.24 -9.73 -14.01
N PRO A 214 38.53 -11.06 -14.03
CA PRO A 214 38.79 -11.77 -15.27
C PRO A 214 37.71 -11.51 -16.31
N ALA A 215 38.12 -11.33 -17.56
CA ALA A 215 37.20 -11.08 -18.66
C ALA A 215 36.15 -12.21 -18.73
N PRO A 216 34.85 -11.88 -18.78
CA PRO A 216 33.79 -12.89 -18.71
C PRO A 216 33.78 -13.82 -19.92
N PHE A 217 34.23 -13.34 -21.07
CA PHE A 217 34.33 -14.11 -22.30
C PHE A 217 35.54 -13.67 -23.12
N LEU A 218 36.29 -14.66 -23.60
CA LEU A 218 37.45 -14.49 -24.48
C LEU A 218 37.35 -15.49 -25.63
N LYS A 219 37.34 -14.98 -26.85
CA LYS A 219 37.38 -15.78 -28.08
C LYS A 219 38.68 -15.52 -28.82
N TRP A 220 39.77 -16.07 -28.30
CA TRP A 220 41.09 -15.90 -28.90
C TRP A 220 41.14 -16.43 -30.33
N ALA A 221 41.82 -15.68 -31.19
CA ALA A 221 42.24 -16.21 -32.47
C ALA A 221 43.23 -17.36 -32.31
N THR A 222 43.42 -18.12 -33.38
CA THR A 222 44.39 -19.23 -33.37
C THR A 222 45.80 -18.70 -33.02
N ILE A 223 46.49 -19.35 -32.08
CA ILE A 223 47.85 -19.00 -31.61
C ILE A 223 47.87 -17.69 -30.79
N ARG A 224 46.74 -17.29 -30.19
CA ARG A 224 46.64 -16.16 -29.26
C ARG A 224 46.19 -16.63 -27.86
N PRO A 225 46.49 -15.87 -26.80
CA PRO A 225 47.34 -14.67 -26.76
C PRO A 225 48.82 -14.99 -27.01
N THR A 226 49.61 -13.98 -27.37
CA THR A 226 51.07 -14.09 -27.45
C THR A 226 51.69 -13.93 -26.07
N ARG A 227 52.79 -14.66 -25.84
CA ARG A 227 53.61 -14.51 -24.62
C ARG A 227 54.62 -13.36 -24.73
N LEU A 228 54.26 -12.31 -25.47
CA LEU A 228 55.11 -11.13 -25.62
C LEU A 228 54.75 -10.14 -24.52
N ASP A 229 55.74 -9.70 -23.75
CA ASP A 229 55.57 -8.74 -22.65
C ASP A 229 55.09 -7.34 -23.09
N THR A 230 55.02 -7.09 -24.39
CA THR A 230 54.53 -5.82 -24.94
C THR A 230 53.09 -5.88 -25.39
N SER A 231 52.51 -7.07 -25.51
CA SER A 231 51.18 -7.30 -26.12
C SER A 231 50.14 -7.47 -25.03
N ASP A 232 49.72 -6.37 -24.42
CA ASP A 232 48.90 -6.44 -23.21
C ASP A 232 47.44 -6.00 -23.37
N CYS A 233 47.09 -5.42 -24.52
CA CYS A 233 45.75 -4.91 -24.78
C CYS A 233 45.03 -5.76 -25.81
N VAL A 234 43.73 -5.96 -25.63
CA VAL A 234 42.94 -6.83 -26.49
C VAL A 234 42.14 -6.03 -27.51
N PHE A 235 42.23 -6.43 -28.78
CA PHE A 235 41.32 -5.97 -29.82
C PHE A 235 40.48 -7.11 -30.40
N LEU A 236 39.33 -6.75 -30.96
CA LEU A 236 38.45 -7.59 -31.76
C LEU A 236 38.71 -7.37 -33.25
N TYR A 237 38.84 -8.46 -34.01
CA TYR A 237 38.95 -8.45 -35.46
C TYR A 237 38.26 -9.69 -36.04
N ASN A 238 37.32 -9.47 -36.96
CA ASN A 238 36.59 -10.55 -37.64
C ASN A 238 36.04 -11.65 -36.69
N SER A 239 35.44 -11.24 -35.56
CA SER A 239 34.87 -12.11 -34.51
C SER A 239 35.88 -12.90 -33.65
N GLU A 240 37.16 -12.60 -33.74
CA GLU A 240 38.21 -13.17 -32.90
C GLU A 240 38.99 -12.09 -32.16
N MET A 241 39.52 -12.45 -31.00
CA MET A 241 40.26 -11.56 -30.11
C MET A 241 41.76 -11.80 -30.24
N TYR A 242 42.52 -10.72 -30.15
CA TYR A 242 43.97 -10.72 -30.26
C TYR A 242 44.56 -9.81 -29.20
N ASP A 243 45.66 -10.25 -28.58
CA ASP A 243 46.51 -9.42 -27.75
C ASP A 243 47.49 -8.62 -28.62
N TYR A 244 47.74 -7.37 -28.27
CA TYR A 244 48.56 -6.47 -29.07
C TYR A 244 49.11 -5.30 -28.26
N PRO A 245 50.22 -4.67 -28.71
CA PRO A 245 50.74 -3.50 -28.02
C PRO A 245 49.74 -2.35 -27.94
N CYS A 246 49.52 -1.89 -26.71
CA CYS A 246 48.51 -0.88 -26.35
C CYS A 246 48.72 0.49 -27.01
N ASN A 247 49.94 0.77 -27.50
CA ASN A 247 50.32 2.04 -28.11
C ASN A 247 49.88 2.18 -29.56
N TYR A 248 49.41 1.11 -30.21
CA TYR A 248 48.88 1.15 -31.56
C TYR A 248 47.50 1.80 -31.62
N SER A 249 47.21 2.47 -32.73
CA SER A 249 45.92 3.12 -32.93
C SER A 249 44.95 2.17 -33.63
N PHE A 250 43.81 1.89 -32.98
CA PHE A 250 42.68 1.19 -33.58
C PHE A 250 41.38 1.94 -33.28
N ARG A 251 40.29 1.55 -33.95
CA ARG A 251 38.96 1.95 -33.52
C ARG A 251 38.64 1.31 -32.18
N PHE A 252 37.53 1.67 -31.57
CA PHE A 252 37.20 1.16 -30.25
C PHE A 252 35.70 1.03 -30.07
N ILE A 253 35.32 0.14 -29.17
CA ILE A 253 33.93 -0.07 -28.78
C ILE A 253 33.82 0.35 -27.32
N CYS A 254 32.95 1.31 -27.04
CA CYS A 254 32.56 1.64 -25.68
C CYS A 254 31.29 0.88 -25.33
N GLN A 255 31.11 0.57 -24.06
CA GLN A 255 29.83 0.14 -23.52
C GLN A 255 29.42 1.02 -22.33
N SER A 256 28.12 1.04 -22.08
CA SER A 256 27.50 1.56 -20.87
C SER A 256 26.32 0.65 -20.52
N GLU A 257 25.96 0.62 -19.24
CA GLU A 257 24.89 -0.25 -18.72
C GLU A 257 23.90 0.60 -17.91
N GLU A 258 22.64 0.19 -17.92
CA GLU A 258 21.66 0.70 -16.96
C GLU A 258 22.09 0.25 -15.56
N GLU A 259 22.57 1.20 -14.76
CA GLU A 259 22.69 1.02 -13.33
C GLU A 259 21.29 0.73 -12.79
N ASN A 260 21.01 -0.54 -12.51
CA ASN A 260 19.84 -0.89 -11.72
C ASN A 260 20.06 -0.30 -10.32
N GLU A 261 19.43 0.84 -10.03
CA GLU A 261 19.46 1.54 -8.73
C GLU A 261 18.94 0.69 -7.54
N GLN A 262 18.67 -0.60 -7.73
CA GLN A 262 18.20 -1.54 -6.71
C GLN A 262 19.28 -2.00 -5.72
N GLN A 263 20.45 -1.36 -5.67
CA GLN A 263 21.50 -1.66 -4.69
C GLN A 263 21.85 -0.51 -3.74
N ILE A 264 20.98 0.50 -3.62
CA ILE A 264 21.11 1.53 -2.58
C ILE A 264 19.83 1.57 -1.72
N TYR A 265 19.65 0.58 -0.86
CA TYR A 265 18.85 0.67 0.38
C TYR A 265 19.40 -0.29 1.44
#